data_AF-A0A923WUQ4-F1
#
_entry.id   AF-A0A923WUQ4-F1
#
_cell.length_a   1.000
_cell.length_b   1.000
_cell.length_c   1.000
_cell.angle_alpha   90.00
_cell.angle_beta   90.00
_cell.angle_gamma   90.00
#
_symmetry.space_group_name_H-M   'P 1'
#
loop_
_entity.id
_entity.type
_entity.pdbx_description
1 polymer ?
#
loop_
_entity_poly.entity_id
_entity_poly.type
_entity_poly.pdbx_seq_one_letter_code
_entity_poly.pdbx_strand_id
1 'polypeptide(L)'
;MKMFNIGRNTLRLYEEMGLLTGMGRTEAGYREYNKTHAEDLQFIMKAKEAGFTLNEIKTILSTIKANQTLTCGTVSKEISGKINEIDSEIKILLAKKDFLNQFLETCSSKNDENKCDVVGAGFNKKACCN
;
A
#
# COMPACT_ATOMS: atom_id res chain seq x y z
N MET A 1 8.16 23.32 4.01
CA MET A 1 7.44 22.09 4.43
C MET A 1 5.92 22.09 4.24
N LYS A 2 5.25 23.24 4.03
CA LYS A 2 3.80 23.30 3.68
C LYS A 2 3.40 22.54 2.39
N MET A 3 4.36 22.11 1.57
CA MET A 3 4.08 21.45 0.28
C MET A 3 3.68 19.98 0.37
N PHE A 4 3.93 19.26 1.47
CA PHE A 4 3.66 17.82 1.55
C PHE A 4 2.40 17.42 2.35
N ASN A 5 1.71 18.38 2.99
CA ASN A 5 0.59 18.13 3.89
C ASN A 5 0.84 16.98 4.91
N ILE A 6 2.09 16.80 5.34
CA ILE A 6 2.47 15.78 6.32
C ILE A 6 2.39 16.39 7.73
N GLY A 7 1.70 15.70 8.63
CA GLY A 7 1.62 16.08 10.04
C GLY A 7 2.97 15.94 10.76
N ARG A 8 3.19 16.76 11.80
CA ARG A 8 4.41 16.71 12.62
C ARG A 8 4.68 15.33 13.21
N ASN A 9 3.64 14.61 13.62
CA ASN A 9 3.77 13.26 14.18
C ASN A 9 4.29 12.26 13.14
N THR A 10 3.88 12.39 11.88
CA THR A 10 4.35 11.52 10.79
C THR A 10 5.82 11.78 10.45
N LEU A 11 6.26 13.05 10.47
CA LEU A 11 7.67 13.39 10.31
C LEU A 11 8.53 12.78 11.43
N ARG A 12 8.05 12.87 12.67
CA ARG A 12 8.71 12.26 13.83
C ARG A 12 8.77 10.74 13.72
N LEU A 13 7.68 10.10 13.29
CA LEU A 13 7.68 8.67 13.04
C LEU A 13 8.73 8.27 12.00
N TYR A 14 8.84 9.02 10.89
CA TYR A 14 9.82 8.73 9.84
C TYR A 14 11.26 8.94 10.31
N GLU A 15 11.50 9.92 11.19
CA GLU A 15 12.79 10.09 11.87
C GLU A 15 13.11 8.92 12.80
N GLU A 16 12.18 8.53 13.68
CA GLU A 16 12.36 7.41 14.63
C GLU A 16 12.59 6.08 13.89
N MET A 17 11.96 5.89 12.73
CA MET A 17 12.18 4.74 11.87
C MET A 17 13.48 4.82 11.07
N GLY A 18 14.19 5.96 11.08
CA GLY A 18 15.44 6.18 10.36
C GLY A 18 15.25 6.36 8.84
N LEU A 19 14.05 6.73 8.39
CA LEU A 19 13.75 7.07 6.99
C LEU A 19 14.28 8.47 6.63
N LEU A 20 14.28 9.38 7.60
CA LEU A 20 14.87 10.71 7.49
C LEU A 20 16.07 10.78 8.41
N THR A 21 17.27 10.85 7.84
CA THR A 21 18.55 10.87 8.56
C THR A 21 19.29 12.18 8.32
N GLY A 22 20.08 12.63 9.30
CA GLY A 22 20.95 13.80 9.12
C GLY A 22 20.29 15.16 9.33
N MET A 23 19.19 15.24 10.07
CA MET A 23 18.59 16.52 10.43
C MET A 23 19.50 17.30 11.39
N GLY A 24 19.96 18.45 10.93
CA GLY A 24 20.58 19.45 11.79
C GLY A 24 19.56 19.97 12.81
N ARG A 25 20.07 20.37 13.97
CA ARG A 25 19.33 21.25 14.87
C ARG A 25 19.81 22.67 14.62
N THR A 26 18.88 23.62 14.54
CA THR A 26 19.23 25.03 14.61
C THR A 26 19.81 25.36 15.98
N GLU A 27 20.50 26.48 16.12
CA GLU A 27 21.01 26.96 17.42
C GLU A 27 19.89 27.11 18.47
N ALA A 28 18.67 27.41 18.03
CA ALA A 28 17.48 27.48 18.87
C ALA A 28 16.84 26.10 19.18
N GLY A 29 17.45 24.99 18.73
CA GLY A 29 17.02 23.62 19.01
C GLY A 29 15.90 23.09 18.10
N TYR A 30 15.51 23.83 17.05
CA TYR A 30 14.50 23.37 16.09
C TYR A 30 15.09 22.43 15.05
N ARG A 31 14.28 21.50 14.53
CA ARG A 31 14.69 20.60 13.43
C ARG A 31 14.76 21.37 12.12
N GLU A 32 15.87 21.24 11.41
CA GLU A 32 16.05 21.87 10.11
C GLU A 32 15.95 20.82 8.99
N TYR A 33 14.98 21.04 8.09
CA TYR A 33 14.76 20.18 6.93
C TYR A 33 15.31 20.85 5.67
N ASN A 34 16.48 20.39 5.22
CA ASN A 34 17.07 20.80 3.95
C ASN A 34 16.35 20.19 2.72
N LYS A 35 16.83 20.55 1.52
CA LYS A 35 16.27 20.07 0.23
C LYS A 35 16.34 18.55 0.07
N THR A 36 17.41 17.89 0.53
CA THR A 36 17.55 16.43 0.45
C THR A 36 16.45 15.72 1.24
N HIS A 37 16.09 16.22 2.42
CA HIS A 37 14.96 15.68 3.17
C HIS A 37 13.62 15.84 2.44
N ALA A 38 13.45 16.90 1.63
CA ALA A 38 12.25 17.08 0.82
C ALA A 38 12.18 16.06 -0.32
N GLU A 39 13.31 15.71 -0.93
CA GLU A 39 13.42 14.67 -1.96
C GLU A 39 13.14 13.27 -1.37
N ASP A 40 13.73 12.96 -0.21
CA ASP A 40 13.44 11.72 0.52
C ASP A 40 11.94 11.60 0.86
N LEU A 41 11.32 12.68 1.34
CA LEU A 41 9.89 12.71 1.64
C LEU A 41 9.02 12.48 0.39
N GLN A 42 9.37 13.09 -0.75
CA GLN A 42 8.67 12.84 -2.01
C GLN A 42 8.76 11.37 -2.42
N PHE A 43 9.93 10.76 -2.25
CA PHE A 43 10.12 9.34 -2.55
C PHE A 43 9.25 8.47 -1.64
N ILE A 44 9.27 8.72 -0.32
CA ILE A 44 8.48 7.96 0.66
C ILE A 44 6.99 8.05 0.33
N MET A 45 6.48 9.23 -0.03
CA MET A 45 5.08 9.42 -0.39
C MET A 45 4.69 8.60 -1.63
N LYS A 46 5.45 8.72 -2.71
CA LYS A 46 5.18 7.98 -3.96
C LYS A 46 5.27 6.47 -3.76
N ALA A 47 6.25 6.00 -3.00
CA ALA A 47 6.40 4.57 -2.72
C ALA A 47 5.26 4.03 -1.85
N LYS A 48 4.77 4.80 -0.88
CA LYS A 48 3.55 4.44 -0.14
C LYS A 48 2.32 4.34 -1.02
N GLU A 49 2.13 5.29 -1.93
CA GLU A 49 1.02 5.27 -2.89
C GLU A 49 1.10 4.04 -3.81
N ALA A 50 2.31 3.59 -4.14
CA ALA A 50 2.55 2.37 -4.91
C ALA A 50 2.39 1.06 -4.10
N GLY A 51 2.02 1.13 -2.82
CA GLY A 51 1.77 -0.06 -1.99
C GLY A 51 2.99 -0.60 -1.25
N PHE A 52 4.10 0.15 -1.20
CA PHE A 52 5.24 -0.24 -0.36
C PHE A 52 5.00 0.07 1.12
N THR A 53 5.45 -0.84 1.97
CA THR A 53 5.52 -0.65 3.41
C THR A 53 6.68 0.28 3.78
N LEU A 54 6.59 0.90 4.96
CA LEU A 54 7.66 1.78 5.47
C LEU A 54 9.02 1.07 5.60
N ASN A 55 9.02 -0.24 5.87
CA ASN A 55 10.24 -1.04 5.98
C ASN A 55 10.89 -1.27 4.61
N GLU A 56 10.09 -1.60 3.58
CA GLU A 56 10.60 -1.75 2.20
C GLU A 56 11.17 -0.42 1.69
N ILE A 57 10.45 0.69 1.93
CA ILE A 57 10.91 2.04 1.58
C ILE A 57 12.24 2.35 2.25
N LYS A 58 12.40 1.98 3.52
CA LYS A 58 13.67 2.16 4.26
C LYS A 58 14.81 1.39 3.59
N THR A 59 14.59 0.13 3.25
CA THR A 59 15.59 -0.73 2.58
C THR A 59 16.01 -0.13 1.23
N ILE A 60 15.04 0.34 0.44
CA ILE A 60 15.31 0.98 -0.85
C ILE A 60 16.12 2.27 -0.66
N LEU A 61 15.70 3.15 0.26
CA LEU A 61 16.42 4.39 0.56
C LEU A 61 17.85 4.14 1.07
N SER A 62 18.05 3.16 1.96
CA SER A 62 19.39 2.82 2.44
C SER A 62 20.29 2.29 1.33
N THR A 63 19.72 1.49 0.41
CA THR A 63 20.46 0.93 -0.73
C THR A 63 20.87 2.03 -1.70
N ILE A 64 20.00 3.01 -1.96
CA ILE A 64 20.31 4.17 -2.81
C ILE A 64 21.40 5.03 -2.18
N LYS A 65 21.29 5.34 -0.87
CA LYS A 65 22.24 6.22 -0.17
C LYS A 65 23.63 5.59 0.02
N ALA A 66 23.74 4.27 0.03
CA ALA A 66 25.00 3.57 0.27
C ALA A 66 25.99 3.53 -0.92
N ASN A 67 25.57 3.89 -2.14
CA ASN A 67 26.40 4.03 -3.37
C ASN A 67 27.54 2.99 -3.57
N GLN A 68 27.33 2.00 -4.45
CA GLN A 68 28.21 1.72 -5.61
C GLN A 68 27.67 0.52 -6.42
N THR A 69 27.43 0.75 -7.72
CA THR A 69 27.30 -0.21 -8.86
C THR A 69 26.25 -1.34 -8.84
N LEU A 70 25.69 -1.75 -7.71
CA LEU A 70 24.68 -2.83 -7.59
C LEU A 70 23.22 -2.32 -7.50
N THR A 71 23.03 -1.02 -7.67
CA THR A 71 21.81 -0.27 -7.34
C THR A 71 20.60 -0.62 -8.21
N CYS A 72 20.80 -0.79 -9.52
CA CYS A 72 19.69 -1.05 -10.42
C CYS A 72 19.09 -2.45 -10.22
N GLY A 73 19.94 -3.47 -10.01
CA GLY A 73 19.48 -4.86 -9.84
C GLY A 73 18.67 -5.07 -8.56
N THR A 74 19.16 -4.53 -7.43
CA THR A 74 18.49 -4.70 -6.13
C THR A 74 17.17 -3.95 -6.08
N VAL A 75 17.13 -2.69 -6.52
CA VAL A 75 15.90 -1.90 -6.55
C VAL A 75 14.89 -2.49 -7.54
N SER A 76 15.35 -2.93 -8.71
CA SER A 76 14.50 -3.62 -9.68
C SER A 76 13.89 -4.90 -9.09
N LYS A 77 14.66 -5.66 -8.30
CA LYS A 77 14.15 -6.85 -7.61
C LYS A 77 13.02 -6.50 -6.63
N GLU A 78 13.20 -5.49 -5.78
CA GLU A 78 12.15 -5.03 -4.84
C GLU A 78 10.89 -4.58 -5.59
N ILE A 79 11.05 -3.82 -6.68
CA ILE A 79 9.91 -3.37 -7.51
C ILE A 79 9.20 -4.56 -8.16
N SER A 80 9.96 -5.50 -8.74
CA SER A 80 9.39 -6.70 -9.35
C SER A 80 8.66 -7.59 -8.32
N GLY A 81 9.18 -7.66 -7.09
CA GLY A 81 8.53 -8.33 -5.98
C GLY A 81 7.19 -7.68 -5.65
N LYS A 82 7.15 -6.36 -5.54
CA LYS A 82 5.91 -5.61 -5.29
C LYS A 82 4.88 -5.79 -6.40
N ILE A 83 5.31 -5.81 -7.67
CA ILE A 83 4.43 -6.10 -8.80
C ILE A 83 3.80 -7.49 -8.65
N ASN A 84 4.59 -8.51 -8.32
CA ASN A 84 4.07 -9.87 -8.13
C ASN A 84 3.09 -9.99 -6.96
N GLU A 85 3.32 -9.25 -5.88
CA GLU A 85 2.39 -9.17 -4.75
C GLU A 85 1.06 -8.54 -5.18
N ILE A 86 1.11 -7.40 -5.88
CA ILE A 86 -0.06 -6.73 -6.44
C ILE A 86 -0.83 -7.64 -7.39
N ASP A 87 -0.14 -8.34 -8.30
CA ASP A 87 -0.77 -9.28 -9.24
C ASP A 87 -1.47 -10.43 -8.50
N SER A 88 -0.90 -10.90 -7.39
CA SER A 88 -1.50 -11.94 -6.55
C SER A 88 -2.75 -11.42 -5.84
N GLU A 89 -2.72 -10.20 -5.33
CA GLU A 89 -3.89 -9.55 -4.73
C GLU A 89 -5.00 -9.31 -5.76
N ILE A 90 -4.65 -8.85 -6.97
CA ILE A 90 -5.58 -8.70 -8.09
C ILE A 90 -6.27 -10.03 -8.39
N LYS A 91 -5.53 -11.14 -8.49
CA LYS A 91 -6.12 -12.47 -8.74
C LYS A 91 -7.12 -12.84 -7.66
N ILE A 92 -6.80 -12.59 -6.39
CA ILE A 92 -7.70 -12.88 -5.26
C ILE A 92 -8.95 -11.99 -5.34
N LEU A 93 -8.80 -10.70 -5.63
CA LEU A 93 -9.90 -9.75 -5.74
C LEU A 93 -10.83 -10.09 -6.93
N LEU A 94 -10.27 -10.51 -8.06
CA LEU A 94 -11.03 -10.97 -9.21
C LEU A 94 -11.81 -12.24 -8.88
N ALA A 95 -11.19 -13.23 -8.22
CA ALA A 95 -11.89 -14.44 -7.80
C ALA A 95 -13.06 -14.14 -6.85
N LYS A 96 -12.87 -13.20 -5.91
CA LYS A 96 -13.95 -12.72 -5.02
C LYS A 96 -15.06 -12.02 -5.80
N LYS A 97 -14.71 -11.19 -6.77
CA LYS A 97 -15.69 -10.50 -7.64
C LYS A 97 -16.49 -11.50 -8.47
N ASP A 98 -15.83 -12.49 -9.06
CA ASP A 98 -16.47 -13.53 -9.87
C ASP A 98 -17.44 -14.37 -9.03
N PHE A 99 -17.04 -14.70 -7.79
CA PHE A 99 -17.93 -15.35 -6.83
C PHE A 99 -19.21 -14.53 -6.56
N LEU A 100 -19.07 -13.22 -6.32
CA LEU A 100 -20.21 -12.33 -6.10
C LEU A 100 -21.10 -12.20 -7.36
N ASN A 101 -20.51 -12.15 -8.55
CA ASN A 101 -21.27 -12.12 -9.80
C ASN A 101 -22.08 -13.40 -10.02
N GLN A 102 -21.47 -14.57 -9.82
CA GLN A 102 -22.17 -15.86 -9.91
C GLN A 102 -23.34 -15.96 -8.94
N PHE A 103 -23.16 -15.40 -7.73
CA PHE A 103 -24.21 -15.32 -6.74
C PHE A 103 -25.40 -14.44 -7.21
N LEU A 104 -25.13 -13.28 -7.81
CA LEU A 104 -26.16 -12.38 -8.34
C LEU A 104 -26.92 -12.95 -9.55
N GLU A 105 -26.24 -13.64 -10.46
CA GLU A 105 -26.88 -14.30 -11.61
C GLU A 105 -27.87 -15.38 -11.15
N THR A 106 -27.54 -16.10 -10.08
CA THR A 106 -28.40 -17.13 -9.51
C THR A 106 -29.66 -16.51 -8.90
N CYS A 107 -29.52 -15.41 -8.15
CA CYS A 107 -30.65 -14.73 -7.50
C CYS A 107 -31.60 -14.05 -8.48
N SER A 108 -31.09 -13.48 -9.58
CA SER A 108 -31.92 -12.76 -10.57
C SER A 108 -32.73 -13.69 -11.49
N SER A 109 -32.42 -14.99 -11.52
CA SER A 109 -33.02 -15.96 -12.44
C SER A 109 -34.41 -16.46 -12.01
N LYS A 110 -34.85 -16.16 -10.78
CA LYS A 110 -36.20 -16.50 -10.29
C LYS A 110 -36.86 -15.26 -9.72
N ASN A 111 -37.79 -14.69 -10.49
CA ASN A 111 -38.78 -13.72 -10.01
C ASN A 111 -39.74 -14.41 -9.03
N ASP A 112 -39.27 -14.75 -7.84
CA ASP A 112 -40.16 -15.10 -6.74
C ASP A 112 -40.08 -13.99 -5.71
N GLU A 113 -41.24 -13.38 -5.43
CA GLU A 113 -41.44 -12.38 -4.38
C GLU A 113 -41.17 -12.93 -2.95
N ASN A 114 -40.57 -14.12 -2.83
CA ASN A 114 -40.33 -14.82 -1.58
C ASN A 114 -38.84 -14.93 -1.25
N LYS A 115 -38.44 -14.05 -0.32
CA LYS A 115 -37.34 -14.16 0.65
C LYS A 115 -36.09 -14.92 0.18
N CYS A 116 -35.16 -14.18 -0.42
CA CYS A 116 -33.76 -14.59 -0.47
C CYS A 116 -33.14 -14.53 0.94
N ASP A 117 -33.09 -15.65 1.67
CA ASP A 117 -32.38 -15.74 2.95
C ASP A 117 -30.89 -16.02 2.73
N VAL A 118 -30.17 -14.97 2.31
CA VAL A 118 -28.71 -14.99 2.11
C VAL A 118 -27.97 -15.31 3.41
N VAL A 119 -28.57 -14.96 4.56
CA VAL A 119 -27.97 -15.14 5.89
C VAL A 119 -28.04 -16.61 6.31
N GLY A 120 -29.14 -17.31 6.02
CA GLY A 120 -29.27 -18.75 6.25
C GLY A 120 -28.51 -19.61 5.22
N ALA A 121 -28.41 -19.16 3.96
CA ALA A 121 -27.81 -19.91 2.87
C ALA A 121 -26.27 -19.78 2.78
N GLY A 122 -25.66 -18.75 3.38
CA GLY A 122 -24.19 -18.59 3.40
C GLY A 122 -23.55 -18.52 2.02
N PHE A 123 -24.12 -17.74 1.10
CA PHE A 123 -23.73 -17.66 -0.32
C PHE A 123 -23.68 -19.02 -1.05
N ASN A 124 -24.41 -20.04 -0.55
CA ASN A 124 -24.44 -21.36 -1.14
C ASN A 124 -25.49 -21.45 -2.26
N LYS A 125 -24.99 -21.78 -3.47
CA LYS A 125 -25.75 -21.98 -4.71
C LYS A 125 -26.98 -22.88 -4.59
N LYS A 126 -26.98 -23.89 -3.70
CA LYS A 126 -28.11 -24.83 -3.54
C LYS A 126 -29.19 -24.36 -2.55
N ALA A 127 -28.89 -23.37 -1.71
CA ALA A 127 -29.76 -23.01 -0.58
C ALA A 127 -30.64 -21.77 -0.84
N CYS A 128 -30.27 -20.88 -1.77
CA CYS A 128 -31.04 -19.65 -2.04
C CYS A 128 -32.29 -19.83 -2.91
N CYS A 129 -32.48 -20.96 -3.62
CA CYS A 129 -33.51 -21.08 -4.66
C CYS A 129 -34.25 -22.43 -4.65
N ASN A 130 -34.68 -22.89 -3.48
CA ASN A 130 -35.72 -23.92 -3.35
C ASN A 130 -37.04 -23.29 -2.92
#